data_AF-A0A7C4MDI3-F1
#
_entry.id   AF-A0A7C4MDI3-F1
#
_cell.length_a   1.000
_cell.length_b   1.000
_cell.length_c   1.000
_cell.angle_alpha   90.00
_cell.angle_beta   90.00
_cell.angle_gamma   90.00
#
_symmetry.space_group_name_H-M   'P 1'
#
loop_
_entity.id
_entity.type
_entity.pdbx_description
1 polymer ?
#
loop_
_entity_poly.entity_id
_entity_poly.type
_entity_poly.pdbx_seq_one_letter_code
_entity_poly.pdbx_strand_id
1 'polypeptide(L)'
;MSVNVNSSRIFSKLVTSLLILIVVLPVSGTFILKADAMDGGVWISRKSTPTARSNLAAVAVNKKIYAIGGFIYKDGKYFATSIVEVYDVLTDSWSDGMVILL
;
A
#
# COMPACT_ATOMS: atom_id res chain seq x y z
N MET A 1 -54.01 -26.59 34.87
CA MET A 1 -53.59 -26.31 33.48
C MET A 1 -52.10 -26.62 33.37
N SER A 2 -51.72 -27.86 33.01
CA SER A 2 -50.30 -28.25 32.94
C SER A 2 -49.70 -27.77 31.62
N VAL A 3 -48.81 -26.78 31.67
CA VAL A 3 -48.02 -26.37 30.50
C VAL A 3 -47.15 -27.55 30.07
N ASN A 4 -47.31 -27.99 28.82
CA ASN A 4 -46.55 -29.13 28.29
C ASN A 4 -45.07 -28.75 28.17
N VAL A 5 -44.27 -29.14 29.17
CA VAL A 5 -42.82 -28.84 29.24
C VAL A 5 -42.05 -29.41 28.03
N ASN A 6 -42.62 -30.36 27.28
CA ASN A 6 -42.01 -30.86 26.05
C ASN A 6 -42.12 -29.85 24.90
N SER A 7 -43.18 -29.03 24.81
CA SER A 7 -43.32 -28.05 23.72
C SER A 7 -42.32 -26.89 23.84
N SER A 8 -42.04 -26.42 25.05
CA SER A 8 -41.04 -25.37 25.30
C SER A 8 -39.61 -25.85 25.04
N ARG A 9 -39.30 -27.11 25.34
CA ARG A 9 -37.99 -27.73 25.04
C ARG A 9 -37.77 -27.90 23.55
N ILE A 10 -38.81 -28.26 22.79
CA ILE A 10 -38.74 -28.38 21.33
C ILE A 10 -38.61 -26.99 20.68
N PHE A 11 -39.36 -26.00 21.16
CA PHE A 11 -39.29 -24.62 20.67
C PHE A 11 -37.93 -23.98 20.95
N SER A 12 -37.37 -24.18 22.15
CA SER A 12 -36.01 -23.73 22.50
C SER A 12 -34.95 -24.37 21.61
N LYS A 13 -35.05 -25.69 21.35
CA LYS A 13 -34.12 -26.40 20.45
C LYS A 13 -34.21 -25.90 19.01
N LEU A 14 -35.41 -25.64 18.49
CA LEU A 14 -35.64 -25.08 17.15
C LEU A 14 -35.08 -23.66 17.02
N VAL A 15 -35.29 -22.79 18.02
CA VAL A 15 -34.78 -21.42 18.03
C VAL A 15 -33.25 -21.38 18.15
N THR A 16 -32.63 -22.23 18.99
CA THR A 16 -31.15 -22.34 19.03
C THR A 16 -30.57 -22.95 17.76
N SER A 17 -31.26 -23.91 17.12
CA SER A 17 -30.79 -24.51 15.87
C SER A 17 -30.90 -23.55 14.68
N LEU A 18 -31.88 -22.63 14.69
CA LEU A 18 -32.04 -21.60 13.67
C LEU A 18 -31.00 -20.46 13.82
N LEU A 19 -30.59 -20.14 15.06
CA LEU A 19 -29.53 -19.16 15.32
C LEU A 19 -28.12 -19.67 14.96
N ILE A 20 -27.86 -20.97 15.13
CA ILE A 20 -26.57 -21.59 14.75
C ILE A 20 -26.44 -21.69 13.22
N LEU A 21 -27.55 -21.84 12.48
CA LEU A 21 -27.54 -21.95 11.02
C LEU A 21 -27.18 -20.62 10.31
N ILE A 22 -27.35 -19.46 10.96
CA ILE A 22 -26.97 -18.15 10.43
C ILE A 22 -25.48 -17.87 10.62
N VAL A 23 -24.82 -18.52 11.59
CA VAL A 23 -23.39 -18.32 11.90
C VAL A 23 -22.48 -19.30 11.14
N VAL A 24 -23.02 -20.41 10.65
CA VAL A 24 -22.29 -21.42 9.87
C VAL A 24 -22.72 -21.39 8.39
N LEU A 25 -22.82 -20.19 7.80
CA LEU A 25 -22.51 -20.10 6.37
C LEU A 25 -21.01 -20.40 6.24
N PRO A 26 -20.62 -21.27 5.31
CA PRO A 26 -19.26 -21.70 5.28
C PRO A 26 -18.43 -20.48 4.91
N VAL A 27 -17.50 -20.11 5.79
CA VAL A 27 -16.22 -19.55 5.38
C VAL A 27 -15.44 -20.68 4.68
N SER A 28 -16.08 -21.35 3.71
CA SER A 28 -15.42 -22.18 2.73
C SER A 28 -14.78 -21.18 1.78
N GLY A 29 -13.56 -20.81 2.15
CA GLY A 29 -12.45 -20.83 1.22
C GLY A 29 -12.84 -20.71 -0.24
N THR A 30 -13.32 -19.54 -0.62
CA THR A 30 -12.61 -18.85 -1.68
C THR A 30 -11.64 -17.91 -0.98
N PHE A 31 -10.50 -18.46 -0.54
CA PHE A 31 -9.26 -17.75 -0.84
C PHE A 31 -9.22 -17.70 -2.37
N ILE A 32 -9.97 -16.75 -2.94
CA ILE A 32 -9.48 -16.12 -4.13
C ILE A 32 -8.19 -15.54 -3.59
N LEU A 33 -7.06 -16.19 -3.90
CA LEU A 33 -5.92 -15.35 -4.23
C LEU A 33 -6.53 -14.45 -5.27
N LYS A 34 -6.88 -13.23 -4.85
CA LYS A 34 -6.90 -12.14 -5.79
C LYS A 34 -5.47 -12.23 -6.27
N ALA A 35 -5.25 -12.97 -7.37
CA ALA A 35 -4.31 -12.52 -8.36
C ALA A 35 -4.72 -11.07 -8.43
N ASP A 36 -3.93 -10.20 -7.80
CA ASP A 36 -4.11 -8.79 -7.96
C ASP A 36 -4.25 -8.71 -9.47
N ALA A 37 -5.49 -8.45 -9.93
CA ALA A 37 -5.67 -8.01 -11.28
C ALA A 37 -4.58 -6.96 -11.41
N MET A 38 -3.83 -6.96 -12.52
CA MET A 38 -3.02 -5.81 -12.84
C MET A 38 -4.02 -4.63 -12.82
N ASP A 39 -4.20 -4.03 -11.65
CA ASP A 39 -4.79 -2.74 -11.43
C ASP A 39 -3.83 -1.93 -12.26
N GLY A 40 -4.26 -1.63 -13.48
CA GLY A 40 -3.45 -0.94 -14.45
C GLY A 40 -3.05 0.35 -13.78
N GLY A 41 -1.87 0.33 -13.15
CA GLY A 41 -1.59 1.21 -12.03
C GLY A 41 -1.82 2.63 -12.46
N VAL A 42 -2.55 3.40 -11.65
CA VAL A 42 -2.82 4.78 -11.99
C VAL A 42 -1.55 5.58 -11.79
N TRP A 43 -1.08 6.23 -12.86
CA TRP A 43 -0.01 7.22 -12.74
C TRP A 43 -0.52 8.39 -11.92
N ILE A 44 0.14 8.64 -10.79
CA ILE A 44 -0.14 9.78 -9.93
C ILE A 44 1.02 10.77 -9.99
N SER A 45 0.70 12.05 -10.09
CA SER A 45 1.69 13.11 -9.93
C SER A 45 2.12 13.18 -8.46
N ARG A 46 3.42 13.28 -8.22
CA ARG A 46 4.04 13.45 -6.90
C ARG A 46 4.81 14.76 -6.87
N LYS A 47 5.28 15.15 -5.68
CA LYS A 47 6.10 16.36 -5.54
C LYS A 47 7.30 16.34 -6.48
N SER A 48 7.44 17.38 -7.29
CA SER A 48 8.55 17.54 -8.23
C SER A 48 9.91 17.55 -7.51
N THR A 49 10.92 17.03 -8.20
CA THR A 49 12.32 17.06 -7.73
C THR A 49 12.76 18.52 -7.47
N PRO A 50 13.45 18.83 -6.37
CA PRO A 50 13.96 20.17 -6.09
C PRO A 50 14.93 20.67 -7.17
N THR A 51 15.80 19.79 -7.68
CA THR A 51 16.73 20.13 -8.76
C THR A 51 16.37 19.42 -10.06
N ALA A 52 15.98 20.17 -11.10
CA ALA A 52 15.74 19.62 -12.43
C ALA A 52 17.03 19.06 -13.05
N ARG A 53 17.03 17.76 -13.38
CA ARG A 53 18.18 17.06 -13.96
C ARG A 53 17.77 15.85 -14.79
N SER A 54 18.65 15.42 -15.69
CA SER A 54 18.49 14.21 -16.52
C SER A 54 19.56 13.16 -16.20
N ASN A 55 19.35 11.93 -16.68
CA ASN A 55 20.31 10.81 -16.57
C ASN A 55 20.80 10.51 -15.14
N LEU A 56 19.96 10.74 -14.13
CA LEU A 56 20.24 10.37 -12.75
C LEU A 56 20.05 8.86 -12.53
N ALA A 57 20.70 8.32 -11.50
CA ALA A 57 20.41 6.98 -10.98
C ALA A 57 19.33 7.07 -9.89
N ALA A 58 18.39 6.12 -9.87
CA ALA A 58 17.33 6.05 -8.86
C ALA A 58 17.33 4.70 -8.14
N VAL A 59 17.27 4.70 -6.81
CA VAL A 59 17.21 3.47 -6.00
C VAL A 59 16.15 3.60 -4.90
N ALA A 60 15.34 2.56 -4.71
CA ALA A 60 14.35 2.49 -3.64
C ALA A 60 14.89 1.71 -2.43
N VAL A 61 14.90 2.32 -1.24
CA VAL A 61 15.32 1.72 0.03
C VAL A 61 14.44 2.21 1.17
N ASN A 62 13.91 1.32 2.02
CA ASN A 62 13.17 1.67 3.23
C ASN A 62 12.08 2.74 3.03
N LYS A 63 11.24 2.58 2.00
CA LYS A 63 10.16 3.54 1.63
C LYS A 63 10.65 4.92 1.19
N LYS A 64 11.93 5.04 0.82
CA LYS A 64 12.52 6.24 0.24
C LYS A 64 13.06 5.95 -1.15
N ILE A 65 13.10 6.97 -2.00
CA ILE A 65 13.70 6.92 -3.33
C ILE A 65 14.88 7.89 -3.34
N TYR A 66 16.07 7.39 -3.67
CA TYR A 66 17.29 8.16 -3.75
C TYR A 66 17.55 8.50 -5.22
N ALA A 67 17.58 9.79 -5.55
CA ALA A 67 17.90 10.30 -6.87
C ALA A 67 19.33 10.86 -6.87
N ILE A 68 20.27 10.10 -7.46
CA ILE A 68 21.71 10.26 -7.33
C ILE A 68 22.30 10.79 -8.65
N GLY A 69 22.99 11.93 -8.56
CA GLY A 69 23.76 12.52 -9.66
C GLY A 69 22.89 12.94 -10.85
N GLY A 70 23.45 12.83 -12.05
CA GLY A 70 22.83 13.21 -13.32
C GLY A 70 23.46 14.46 -13.94
N PHE A 71 22.73 15.10 -14.86
CA PHE A 71 23.15 16.33 -15.53
C PHE A 71 22.14 17.46 -15.35
N ILE A 72 22.66 18.64 -15.01
CA ILE A 72 21.90 19.88 -14.97
C ILE A 72 22.14 20.63 -16.28
N TYR A 73 21.07 21.12 -16.90
CA TYR A 73 21.17 21.98 -18.07
C TYR A 73 21.27 23.44 -17.64
N LYS A 74 22.34 24.12 -18.07
CA LYS A 74 22.58 25.55 -17.78
C LYS A 74 23.36 26.17 -18.94
N ASP A 75 22.97 27.37 -19.37
CA ASP A 75 23.68 28.16 -20.39
C ASP A 75 24.01 27.39 -21.69
N GLY A 76 23.07 26.56 -22.16
CA GLY A 76 23.24 25.79 -23.40
C GLY A 76 24.04 24.50 -23.25
N LYS A 77 24.43 24.11 -22.03
CA LYS A 77 25.32 22.97 -21.76
C LYS A 77 24.82 22.11 -20.61
N TYR A 78 25.21 20.84 -20.61
CA TYR A 78 24.96 19.89 -19.54
C TYR A 78 26.18 19.78 -18.62
N PHE A 79 25.95 19.85 -17.31
CA PHE A 79 26.98 19.71 -16.28
C PHE A 79 26.66 18.53 -15.38
N ALA A 80 27.62 17.62 -15.20
CA ALA A 80 27.49 16.53 -14.25
C ALA A 80 27.35 17.10 -12.83
N THR A 81 26.48 16.50 -12.03
CA THR A 81 26.26 16.89 -10.63
C THR A 81 26.47 15.71 -9.68
N SER A 82 26.92 16.01 -8.47
CA SER A 82 27.01 15.07 -7.35
C SER A 82 25.82 15.18 -6.39
N ILE A 83 24.78 15.94 -6.74
CA ILE A 83 23.58 16.09 -5.92
C ILE A 83 22.92 14.74 -5.69
N VAL A 84 22.61 14.45 -4.43
CA VAL A 84 21.75 13.34 -4.04
C VAL A 84 20.55 13.94 -3.33
N GLU A 85 19.35 13.58 -3.75
CA GLU A 85 18.10 13.97 -3.11
C GLU A 85 17.30 12.72 -2.77
N VAL A 86 16.62 12.75 -1.63
CA VAL A 86 15.87 11.62 -1.10
C VAL A 86 14.40 11.99 -1.00
N TYR A 87 13.58 11.25 -1.73
CA TYR A 87 12.13 11.35 -1.69
C TYR A 87 11.57 10.38 -0.66
N ASP A 88 10.76 10.89 0.26
CA ASP A 88 9.97 10.09 1.20
C ASP A 88 8.56 9.91 0.64
N VAL A 89 8.19 8.66 0.35
CA VAL A 89 6.89 8.34 -0.27
C VAL A 89 5.71 8.52 0.68
N LEU A 90 5.96 8.52 2.00
CA LEU A 90 4.92 8.67 3.03
C LEU A 90 4.54 10.13 3.22
N THR A 91 5.53 11.03 3.17
CA THR A 91 5.32 12.47 3.38
C THR A 91 5.26 13.27 2.08
N ASP A 92 5.44 12.63 0.92
CA ASP A 92 5.51 13.27 -0.40
C ASP A 92 6.48 14.46 -0.40
N SER A 93 7.67 14.24 0.15
CA SER A 93 8.66 15.30 0.36
C SER A 93 10.06 14.87 -0.03
N TRP A 94 10.85 15.86 -0.46
CA TRP A 94 12.25 15.71 -0.77
C TRP A 94 13.10 16.28 0.35
N SER A 95 14.28 15.70 0.53
CA SER A 95 15.33 16.15 1.43
C SER A 95 16.69 15.96 0.77
N ASP A 96 17.69 16.72 1.20
CA ASP A 96 19.05 16.52 0.73
C ASP A 96 19.56 15.16 1.22
N GLY A 97 19.99 14.32 0.28
CA GLY A 97 20.76 13.14 0.59
C GLY A 97 22.17 13.58 0.93
N MET A 98 22.40 13.92 2.19
CA MET A 98 23.73 14.31 2.65
C MET A 98 24.74 13.24 2.22
N VAL A 99 25.61 13.61 1.29
CA VAL A 99 26.77 12.80 0.91
C VAL A 99 27.76 12.95 2.05
N ILE A 100 27.92 11.91 2.87
CA ILE A 100 29.02 11.88 3.84
C ILE A 100 30.28 11.77 2.97
N LEU A 101 31.04 12.86 2.88
CA LEU A 101 32.37 12.84 2.28
C LEU A 101 33.22 11.87 3.12
N LEU A 102 33.64 10.77 2.49
CA LEU A 102 34.70 9.89 3.00
C LEU A 102 36.06 10.54 2.76
#